data_AF-A0A938RN37-F1
#
_entry.id   AF-A0A938RN37-F1
#
_cell.length_a   1.000
_cell.length_b   1.000
_cell.length_c   1.000
_cell.angle_alpha   90.00
_cell.angle_beta   90.00
_cell.angle_gamma   90.00
#
_symmetry.space_group_name_H-M   'P 1'
#
loop_
_entity.id
_entity.type
_entity.pdbx_description
1 polymer ?
#
loop_
_entity_poly.entity_id
_entity_poly.type
_entity_poly.pdbx_seq_one_letter_code
_entity_poly.pdbx_strand_id
1 'polypeptide(L)'
;MALAHVEKQVGDGWIAIAAHPGEGVFMNQVIDPSVADENDPESVIAELDMYDPDNGWRPWPEPCRYDRGWLSRYRAAQIARVARIDAIARSAIADAEQAARVCKPIEKREDPKAWRYWRQRAVHAKHLVIYRTLADPAYLDLTIDPDDRPMGSLFAFPDPFDGNYGRFGLGRVMTARGWLSTWSGLSSHAKLEDTMPRVKVPALILHPTADTEIRLSQARAIRAACGSPDVEYHELAGAPHYLEGRRPEAMELTASWLRARFP
;
A
#
# COMPACT_ATOMS: atom_id res chain seq x y z
N MET A 1 4.43 -9.26 -5.57
CA MET A 1 3.68 -10.47 -5.98
C MET A 1 4.65 -11.64 -6.06
N ALA A 2 4.43 -12.70 -5.29
CA ALA A 2 5.12 -13.97 -5.54
C ALA A 2 4.50 -14.62 -6.79
N LEU A 3 5.28 -14.83 -7.84
CA LEU A 3 4.80 -15.49 -9.07
C LEU A 3 4.53 -16.97 -8.77
N ALA A 4 3.45 -17.51 -9.36
CA ALA A 4 3.12 -18.92 -9.20
C ALA A 4 4.23 -19.80 -9.80
N HIS A 5 4.96 -20.53 -8.94
CA HIS A 5 6.11 -21.34 -9.33
C HIS A 5 5.74 -22.47 -10.32
N VAL A 6 4.54 -23.04 -10.18
CA VAL A 6 4.07 -24.23 -10.92
C VAL A 6 4.01 -24.01 -12.43
N GLU A 7 3.82 -22.78 -12.90
CA GLU A 7 3.64 -22.52 -14.34
C GLU A 7 4.94 -22.12 -15.07
N LYS A 8 6.01 -21.75 -14.34
CA LYS A 8 7.17 -21.09 -14.97
C LYS A 8 8.55 -21.50 -14.43
N GLN A 9 8.66 -22.33 -13.39
CA GLN A 9 9.94 -22.68 -12.73
C GLN A 9 10.80 -21.43 -12.41
N VAL A 10 10.18 -20.39 -11.83
CA VAL A 10 10.89 -19.15 -11.51
C VAL A 10 11.57 -19.29 -10.15
N GLY A 11 12.78 -19.87 -10.17
CA GLY A 11 13.73 -19.90 -9.05
C GLY A 11 13.55 -21.05 -8.05
N ASP A 12 14.66 -21.52 -7.49
CA ASP A 12 14.70 -22.66 -6.55
C ASP A 12 14.55 -22.26 -5.07
N GLY A 13 14.49 -20.96 -4.77
CA GLY A 13 14.32 -20.43 -3.42
C GLY A 13 13.70 -19.03 -3.43
N TRP A 14 13.05 -18.66 -2.33
CA TRP A 14 12.39 -17.36 -2.17
C TRP A 14 12.85 -16.68 -0.88
N ILE A 15 13.36 -15.46 -0.99
CA ILE A 15 13.85 -14.69 0.17
C ILE A 15 13.09 -13.37 0.24
N ALA A 16 12.52 -13.09 1.40
CA ALA A 16 11.90 -11.83 1.77
C ALA A 16 12.67 -11.18 2.90
N ILE A 17 13.03 -9.92 2.73
CA ILE A 17 13.66 -9.09 3.77
C ILE A 17 12.85 -7.80 3.86
N ALA A 18 12.36 -7.46 5.06
CA ALA A 18 11.47 -6.31 5.26
C ALA A 18 10.28 -6.31 4.27
N ALA A 19 9.66 -7.49 4.08
CA ALA A 19 8.66 -7.66 3.04
C ALA A 19 7.33 -6.98 3.38
N HIS A 20 6.90 -6.09 2.48
CA HIS A 20 5.64 -5.38 2.57
C HIS A 20 4.45 -6.27 2.13
N PRO A 21 3.29 -6.27 2.83
CA PRO A 21 2.13 -7.11 2.48
C PRO A 21 1.50 -6.83 1.12
N GLY A 22 1.71 -5.63 0.57
CA GLY A 22 1.30 -5.19 -0.77
C GLY A 22 0.89 -3.72 -0.79
N GLU A 23 1.25 -2.95 -1.80
CA GLU A 23 1.04 -1.48 -1.84
C GLU A 23 -0.42 -1.07 -1.57
N GLY A 24 -1.40 -1.81 -2.08
CA GLY A 24 -2.81 -1.56 -1.77
C GLY A 24 -3.19 -1.86 -0.32
N VAL A 25 -2.57 -2.89 0.29
CA VAL A 25 -2.76 -3.21 1.71
C VAL A 25 -2.19 -2.09 2.58
N PHE A 26 -1.03 -1.52 2.19
CA PHE A 26 -0.45 -0.34 2.82
C PHE A 26 -1.41 0.84 2.77
N MET A 27 -1.90 1.15 1.56
CA MET A 27 -2.71 2.34 1.30
C MET A 27 -3.97 2.36 2.18
N ASN A 28 -4.57 1.20 2.44
CA ASN A 28 -5.72 1.07 3.35
C ASN A 28 -5.42 1.52 4.80
N GLN A 29 -4.15 1.58 5.20
CA GLN A 29 -3.72 1.96 6.55
C GLN A 29 -3.28 3.42 6.64
N VAL A 30 -2.85 4.00 5.52
CA VAL A 30 -2.22 5.33 5.50
C VAL A 30 -3.02 6.38 4.76
N ILE A 31 -4.07 6.02 4.02
CA ILE A 31 -4.88 7.02 3.33
C ILE A 31 -5.66 7.84 4.36
N ASP A 32 -5.64 9.17 4.23
CA ASP A 32 -6.36 10.05 5.14
C ASP A 32 -7.86 10.01 4.85
N PRO A 33 -8.70 9.44 5.72
CA PRO A 33 -10.11 9.32 5.45
C PRO A 33 -10.87 10.63 5.57
N SER A 34 -10.25 11.68 6.13
CA SER A 34 -10.90 12.95 6.41
C SER A 34 -11.05 13.84 5.18
N VAL A 35 -10.48 13.48 4.03
CA VAL A 35 -10.70 14.22 2.76
C VAL A 35 -12.15 14.04 2.30
N ALA A 36 -12.91 15.13 2.28
CA ALA A 36 -14.34 15.12 1.96
C ALA A 36 -14.60 15.10 0.45
N ASP A 37 -13.81 15.84 -0.32
CA ASP A 37 -13.86 15.93 -1.78
C ASP A 37 -12.48 15.64 -2.38
N GLU A 38 -12.41 14.66 -3.28
CA GLU A 38 -11.15 14.27 -3.93
C GLU A 38 -10.62 15.34 -4.90
N ASN A 39 -11.39 16.38 -5.21
CA ASN A 39 -10.94 17.55 -6.01
C ASN A 39 -10.53 18.74 -5.15
N ASP A 40 -10.76 18.69 -3.85
CA ASP A 40 -10.37 19.72 -2.89
C ASP A 40 -9.52 19.09 -1.77
N PRO A 41 -8.18 19.12 -1.89
CA PRO A 41 -7.31 18.48 -0.90
C PRO A 41 -7.34 19.15 0.48
N GLU A 42 -7.86 20.38 0.58
CA GLU A 42 -8.04 21.11 1.84
C GLU A 42 -9.37 20.78 2.52
N SER A 43 -10.26 20.05 1.84
CA SER A 43 -11.52 19.61 2.42
C SER A 43 -11.28 18.63 3.58
N VAL A 44 -12.01 18.83 4.69
CA VAL A 44 -11.84 18.06 5.93
C VAL A 44 -13.21 17.69 6.51
N ILE A 45 -13.37 16.40 6.83
CA ILE A 45 -14.39 15.86 7.73
C ILE A 45 -13.79 15.85 9.13
N ALA A 46 -14.19 16.81 9.97
CA ALA A 46 -13.55 17.07 11.28
C ALA A 46 -13.54 15.82 12.19
N GLU A 47 -14.61 15.02 12.19
CA GLU A 47 -14.72 13.83 13.04
C GLU A 47 -13.75 12.70 12.64
N LEU A 48 -13.13 12.81 11.47
CA LEU A 48 -12.17 11.84 10.93
C LEU A 48 -10.76 12.42 10.82
N ASP A 49 -10.53 13.70 11.14
CA ASP A 49 -9.20 14.30 11.04
C ASP A 49 -8.33 13.82 12.21
N MET A 50 -7.34 12.96 11.91
CA MET A 50 -6.42 12.46 12.92
C MET A 50 -5.47 13.53 13.49
N TYR A 51 -5.43 14.71 12.87
CA TYR A 51 -4.65 15.86 13.30
C TYR A 51 -5.48 16.92 14.04
N ASP A 52 -6.77 16.66 14.29
CA ASP A 52 -7.60 17.47 15.16
C ASP A 52 -7.31 17.14 16.65
N PRO A 53 -6.96 18.13 17.49
CA PRO A 53 -6.77 17.93 18.93
C PRO A 53 -7.94 17.24 19.65
N ASP A 54 -9.18 17.47 19.19
CA ASP A 54 -10.40 16.87 19.77
C ASP A 54 -10.49 15.36 19.47
N ASN A 55 -9.81 14.88 18.43
CA ASN A 55 -9.67 13.46 18.10
C ASN A 55 -8.47 12.79 18.77
N GLY A 56 -7.65 13.54 19.53
CA GLY A 56 -6.52 13.01 20.31
C GLY A 56 -5.13 13.36 19.77
N TRP A 57 -5.04 14.21 18.73
CA TRP A 57 -3.76 14.69 18.20
C TRP A 57 -3.02 15.61 19.16
N ARG A 58 -1.69 15.55 19.15
CA ARG A 58 -0.79 16.46 19.84
C ARG A 58 0.33 16.89 18.88
N PRO A 59 0.82 18.13 18.97
CA PRO A 59 1.88 18.62 18.11
C PRO A 59 3.15 17.76 18.21
N TRP A 60 3.77 17.44 17.08
CA TRP A 60 5.02 16.68 17.04
C TRP A 60 6.13 17.39 17.86
N PRO A 61 6.95 16.65 18.65
CA PRO A 61 7.01 15.20 18.81
C PRO A 61 6.26 14.67 20.05
N GLU A 62 5.18 15.31 20.48
CA GLU A 62 4.38 14.79 21.60
C GLU A 62 3.59 13.54 21.16
N PRO A 63 3.57 12.44 21.94
CA PRO A 63 2.81 11.25 21.60
C PRO A 63 1.30 11.53 21.66
N CYS A 64 0.59 11.06 20.63
CA CYS A 64 -0.86 11.11 20.56
C CYS A 64 -1.51 9.92 21.28
N ARG A 65 -2.80 10.05 21.58
CA ARG A 65 -3.64 8.95 22.08
C ARG A 65 -5.01 9.02 21.43
N TYR A 66 -5.31 8.02 20.60
CA TYR A 66 -6.57 7.94 19.89
C TYR A 66 -7.54 6.98 20.59
N ASP A 67 -8.78 7.44 20.79
CA ASP A 67 -9.86 6.57 21.29
C ASP A 67 -10.03 5.34 20.38
N ARG A 68 -10.27 4.17 20.97
CA ARG A 68 -10.38 2.92 20.21
C ARG A 68 -11.67 2.82 19.41
N GLY A 69 -12.75 3.43 19.89
CA GLY A 69 -14.00 3.56 19.13
C GLY A 69 -13.83 4.47 17.92
N TRP A 70 -13.16 5.62 18.11
CA TRP A 70 -12.77 6.52 17.03
C TRP A 70 -11.85 5.83 16.02
N LEU A 71 -10.81 5.13 16.47
CA LEU A 71 -9.88 4.42 15.61
C LEU A 71 -10.60 3.39 14.72
N SER A 72 -11.56 2.66 15.27
CA SER A 72 -12.37 1.72 14.49
C SER A 72 -13.15 2.42 13.37
N ARG A 73 -13.77 3.58 13.65
CA ARG A 73 -14.47 4.40 12.64
C ARG A 73 -13.50 4.97 11.61
N TYR A 74 -12.33 5.44 12.05
CA TYR A 74 -11.27 5.95 11.20
C TYR A 74 -10.82 4.90 10.19
N ARG A 75 -10.46 3.68 10.65
CA ARG A 75 -10.06 2.57 9.77
C ARG A 75 -11.15 2.20 8.76
N ALA A 76 -12.42 2.15 9.18
CA ALA A 76 -13.53 1.92 8.26
C ALA A 76 -13.66 3.02 7.20
N ALA A 77 -13.46 4.28 7.60
CA ALA A 77 -13.48 5.42 6.70
C ALA A 77 -12.30 5.43 5.72
N GLN A 78 -11.12 4.90 6.08
CA GLN A 78 -10.00 4.72 5.15
C GLN A 78 -10.39 3.82 4.00
N ILE A 79 -11.00 2.66 4.31
CA ILE A 79 -11.52 1.74 3.31
C ILE A 79 -12.61 2.40 2.46
N ALA A 80 -13.51 3.17 3.08
CA ALA A 80 -14.55 3.89 2.35
C ALA A 80 -13.97 4.91 1.36
N ARG A 81 -12.89 5.62 1.72
CA ARG A 81 -12.20 6.55 0.82
C ARG A 81 -11.56 5.81 -0.36
N VAL A 82 -10.87 4.70 -0.13
CA VAL A 82 -10.34 3.84 -1.21
C VAL A 82 -11.46 3.41 -2.15
N ALA A 83 -12.63 3.02 -1.63
CA ALA A 83 -13.78 2.66 -2.45
C ALA A 83 -14.31 3.82 -3.31
N ARG A 84 -14.30 5.06 -2.80
CA ARG A 84 -14.67 6.25 -3.60
C ARG A 84 -13.68 6.47 -4.76
N ILE A 85 -12.39 6.38 -4.49
CA ILE A 85 -11.35 6.55 -5.52
C ILE A 85 -11.43 5.41 -6.56
N ASP A 86 -11.69 4.18 -6.11
CA ASP A 86 -11.96 3.04 -7.00
C ASP A 86 -13.14 3.32 -7.94
N ALA A 87 -14.24 3.88 -7.43
CA ALA A 87 -15.40 4.24 -8.24
C ALA A 87 -15.04 5.28 -9.31
N ILE A 88 -14.27 6.32 -8.95
CA ILE A 88 -13.77 7.32 -9.91
C ILE A 88 -12.90 6.67 -10.98
N ALA A 89 -11.98 5.79 -10.58
CA ALA A 89 -11.08 5.09 -11.49
C ALA A 89 -11.85 4.17 -12.46
N ARG A 90 -12.81 3.40 -11.93
CA ARG A 90 -13.65 2.49 -12.71
C ARG A 90 -14.55 3.25 -13.68
N SER A 91 -15.14 4.37 -13.26
CA SER A 91 -15.94 5.22 -14.14
C SER A 91 -15.11 5.72 -15.31
N ALA A 92 -13.90 6.23 -15.06
CA ALA A 92 -13.02 6.73 -16.13
C ALA A 92 -12.62 5.64 -17.14
N ILE A 93 -12.42 4.40 -16.67
CA ILE A 93 -12.16 3.26 -17.54
C ILE A 93 -13.41 2.90 -18.37
N ALA A 94 -14.57 2.86 -17.72
CA ALA A 94 -15.84 2.55 -18.38
C ALA A 94 -16.17 3.57 -19.47
N ASP A 95 -15.95 4.86 -19.22
CA ASP A 95 -16.15 5.94 -20.20
C ASP A 95 -15.27 5.74 -21.45
N ALA A 96 -13.99 5.41 -21.25
CA ALA A 96 -13.06 5.14 -22.35
C ALA A 96 -13.45 3.88 -23.13
N GLU A 97 -13.86 2.81 -22.43
CA GLU A 97 -14.32 1.56 -23.07
C GLU A 97 -15.63 1.75 -23.84
N GLN A 98 -16.58 2.52 -23.30
CA GLN A 98 -17.80 2.89 -23.99
C GLN A 98 -17.49 3.69 -25.26
N ALA A 99 -16.62 4.70 -25.15
CA ALA A 99 -16.18 5.47 -26.31
C ALA A 99 -15.48 4.58 -27.36
N ALA A 100 -14.70 3.58 -26.94
CA ALA A 100 -14.08 2.62 -27.85
C ALA A 100 -15.12 1.76 -28.58
N ARG A 101 -16.16 1.30 -27.88
CA ARG A 101 -17.28 0.54 -28.47
C ARG A 101 -18.04 1.37 -29.51
N VAL A 102 -18.33 2.65 -29.20
CA VAL A 102 -18.99 3.57 -30.15
C VAL A 102 -18.08 3.93 -31.33
N CYS A 103 -16.77 4.07 -31.10
CA CYS A 103 -15.81 4.38 -32.15
C CYS A 103 -15.63 3.23 -33.15
N LYS A 104 -15.74 1.98 -32.70
CA LYS A 104 -15.38 0.77 -33.47
C LYS A 104 -16.08 0.64 -34.83
N PRO A 105 -17.42 0.84 -34.96
CA PRO A 105 -18.10 0.73 -36.25
C PRO A 105 -17.98 1.98 -37.14
N ILE A 106 -17.35 3.08 -36.68
CA ILE A 106 -17.28 4.32 -37.46
C ILE A 106 -16.17 4.20 -38.51
N GLU A 107 -16.57 4.26 -39.78
CA GLU A 107 -15.64 4.27 -40.90
C GLU A 107 -14.88 5.59 -40.99
N LYS A 108 -13.55 5.51 -40.83
CA LYS A 108 -12.66 6.68 -40.68
C LYS A 108 -12.72 7.65 -41.85
N ARG A 109 -12.92 7.11 -43.07
CA ARG A 109 -12.96 7.89 -44.31
C ARG A 109 -14.35 8.45 -44.60
N GLU A 110 -15.39 7.80 -44.10
CA GLU A 110 -16.78 8.20 -44.32
C GLU A 110 -17.21 9.29 -43.32
N ASP A 111 -16.84 9.15 -42.05
CA ASP A 111 -17.09 10.16 -41.01
C ASP A 111 -15.84 10.43 -40.14
N PRO A 112 -14.86 11.20 -40.66
CA PRO A 112 -13.66 11.53 -39.91
C PRO A 112 -13.93 12.38 -38.66
N LYS A 113 -15.05 13.12 -38.61
CA LYS A 113 -15.39 13.98 -37.45
C LYS A 113 -15.87 13.13 -36.29
N ALA A 114 -16.83 12.23 -36.52
CA ALA A 114 -17.31 11.33 -35.48
C ALA A 114 -16.22 10.34 -35.05
N TRP A 115 -15.46 9.80 -36.02
CA TRP A 115 -14.34 8.90 -35.70
C TRP A 115 -13.32 9.60 -34.79
N ARG A 116 -12.87 10.81 -35.13
CA ARG A 116 -11.92 11.58 -34.30
C ARG A 116 -12.48 11.85 -32.90
N TYR A 117 -13.73 12.29 -32.80
CA TYR A 117 -14.38 12.62 -31.53
C TYR A 117 -14.41 11.44 -30.57
N TRP A 118 -14.83 10.26 -31.05
CA TRP A 118 -14.91 9.05 -30.24
C TRP A 118 -13.54 8.42 -30.01
N ARG A 119 -12.64 8.46 -31.00
CA ARG A 119 -11.28 7.95 -30.86
C ARG A 119 -10.51 8.68 -29.76
N GLN A 120 -10.62 10.01 -29.68
CA GLN A 120 -9.99 10.81 -28.63
C GLN A 120 -10.40 10.36 -27.23
N ARG A 121 -11.69 10.10 -27.00
CA ARG A 121 -12.21 9.60 -25.72
C ARG A 121 -11.81 8.16 -25.45
N ALA A 122 -11.84 7.31 -26.48
CA ALA A 122 -11.47 5.90 -26.38
C ALA A 122 -10.00 5.69 -25.97
N VAL A 123 -9.11 6.61 -26.34
CA VAL A 123 -7.68 6.55 -25.94
C VAL A 123 -7.35 7.40 -24.73
N HIS A 124 -8.29 8.22 -24.25
CA HIS A 124 -8.04 9.08 -23.11
C HIS A 124 -7.85 8.24 -21.84
N ALA A 125 -6.71 8.40 -21.18
CA ALA A 125 -6.43 7.78 -19.89
C ALA A 125 -6.47 8.87 -18.81
N LYS A 126 -7.52 8.83 -17.98
CA LYS A 126 -7.61 9.74 -16.82
C LYS A 126 -6.46 9.46 -15.87
N HIS A 127 -5.77 10.54 -15.50
CA HIS A 127 -4.84 10.55 -14.39
C HIS A 127 -5.60 11.03 -13.15
N LEU A 128 -5.35 10.35 -12.03
CA LEU A 128 -5.82 10.68 -10.70
C LEU A 128 -4.69 11.41 -9.98
N VAL A 129 -5.04 12.46 -9.24
CA VAL A 129 -4.17 13.08 -8.25
C VAL A 129 -4.79 12.82 -6.89
N ILE A 130 -4.11 12.04 -6.05
CA ILE A 130 -4.66 11.51 -4.80
C ILE A 130 -3.90 12.14 -3.65
N TYR A 131 -4.59 12.95 -2.86
CA TYR A 131 -3.98 13.71 -1.78
C TYR A 131 -4.05 13.01 -0.43
N ARG A 132 -3.13 13.36 0.48
CA ARG A 132 -3.15 12.94 1.89
C ARG A 132 -3.19 11.42 2.04
N THR A 133 -2.05 10.80 1.77
CA THR A 133 -1.87 9.33 1.70
C THR A 133 -0.85 8.83 2.73
N LEU A 134 -0.61 9.59 3.81
CA LEU A 134 0.38 9.29 4.84
C LEU A 134 -0.14 9.60 6.26
N ALA A 135 -1.39 9.24 6.54
CA ALA A 135 -2.14 9.49 7.76
C ALA A 135 -2.47 8.16 8.50
N ASP A 136 -1.46 7.50 9.05
CA ASP A 136 -1.64 6.36 9.95
C ASP A 136 -1.57 6.81 11.43
N PRO A 137 -2.64 6.66 12.23
CA PRO A 137 -2.62 6.93 13.67
C PRO A 137 -1.50 6.21 14.43
N ALA A 138 -1.06 5.05 13.95
CA ALA A 138 0.03 4.28 14.58
C ALA A 138 1.41 4.95 14.46
N TYR A 139 1.56 5.98 13.60
CA TYR A 139 2.76 6.82 13.55
C TYR A 139 2.89 7.71 14.78
N LEU A 140 1.78 8.10 15.42
CA LEU A 140 1.77 9.04 16.54
C LEU A 140 1.33 8.41 17.87
N ASP A 141 0.64 7.27 17.84
CA ASP A 141 0.20 6.51 19.02
C ASP A 141 0.79 5.09 19.01
N LEU A 142 1.95 4.92 19.69
CA LEU A 142 2.64 3.62 19.82
C LEU A 142 1.86 2.56 20.61
N THR A 143 0.71 2.89 21.20
CA THR A 143 -0.15 1.89 21.84
C THR A 143 -1.01 1.11 20.83
N ILE A 144 -1.11 1.60 19.58
CA ILE A 144 -1.72 0.89 18.46
C ILE A 144 -0.68 -0.10 17.94
N ASP A 145 -0.97 -1.41 17.91
CA ASP A 145 -0.03 -2.45 17.45
C ASP A 145 1.38 -2.32 18.08
N PRO A 146 1.54 -2.43 19.42
CA PRO A 146 2.82 -2.17 20.08
C PRO A 146 3.96 -3.10 19.60
N ASP A 147 5.10 -2.51 19.24
CA ASP A 147 6.34 -3.18 18.82
C ASP A 147 7.58 -2.29 19.11
N ASP A 148 8.74 -2.62 18.54
CA ASP A 148 10.02 -1.95 18.82
C ASP A 148 10.18 -0.60 18.07
N ARG A 149 9.19 -0.17 17.28
CA ARG A 149 9.34 0.99 16.41
C ARG A 149 9.42 2.30 17.19
N PRO A 150 10.19 3.28 16.69
CA PRO A 150 10.07 4.65 17.16
C PRO A 150 8.75 5.28 16.67
N MET A 151 8.31 6.34 17.36
CA MET A 151 7.25 7.20 16.85
C MET A 151 7.69 7.86 15.53
N GLY A 152 6.74 8.06 14.62
CA GLY A 152 6.95 8.61 13.30
C GLY A 152 6.82 7.57 12.19
N SER A 153 7.31 7.93 11.01
CA SER A 153 7.21 7.14 9.77
C SER A 153 8.48 7.34 8.93
N LEU A 154 8.82 6.32 8.14
CA LEU A 154 9.86 6.43 7.13
C LEU A 154 9.41 7.34 5.97
N PHE A 155 8.12 7.30 5.63
CA PHE A 155 7.55 8.08 4.53
C PHE A 155 7.01 9.45 4.96
N ALA A 156 6.67 9.63 6.24
CA ALA A 156 6.14 10.87 6.80
C ALA A 156 7.10 11.48 7.85
N PHE A 157 8.32 11.81 7.40
CA PHE A 157 9.41 12.34 8.24
C PHE A 157 9.61 13.87 8.07
N PRO A 158 10.01 14.61 9.14
CA PRO A 158 10.07 14.16 10.54
C PRO A 158 8.70 14.20 11.22
N ASP A 159 7.82 15.10 10.79
CA ASP A 159 6.48 15.26 11.33
C ASP A 159 5.47 14.57 10.39
N PRO A 160 4.72 13.56 10.88
CA PRO A 160 3.64 12.95 10.12
C PRO A 160 2.57 13.93 9.61
N PHE A 161 2.35 15.06 10.29
CA PHE A 161 1.47 16.13 9.81
C PHE A 161 1.97 16.69 8.47
N ASP A 162 3.23 17.11 8.43
CA ASP A 162 3.88 17.63 7.22
C ASP A 162 3.96 16.55 6.13
N GLY A 163 4.19 15.29 6.49
CA GLY A 163 4.23 14.18 5.55
C GLY A 163 2.90 13.97 4.82
N ASN A 164 1.78 14.09 5.54
CA ASN A 164 0.45 13.88 4.97
C ASN A 164 -0.05 15.06 4.14
N TYR A 165 0.06 16.29 4.66
CA TYR A 165 -0.39 17.51 3.97
C TYR A 165 0.61 18.04 2.94
N GLY A 166 1.88 17.65 3.06
CA GLY A 166 2.96 18.16 2.23
C GLY A 166 3.05 17.55 0.83
N ARG A 167 4.20 17.80 0.21
CA ARG A 167 4.47 17.46 -1.21
C ARG A 167 4.61 15.97 -1.50
N PHE A 168 4.91 15.17 -0.47
CA PHE A 168 5.18 13.74 -0.63
C PHE A 168 3.89 12.93 -0.55
N GLY A 169 3.97 11.61 -0.72
CA GLY A 169 2.82 10.72 -0.65
C GLY A 169 2.88 9.65 -1.73
N LEU A 170 2.53 8.43 -1.33
CA LEU A 170 2.52 7.28 -2.20
C LEU A 170 1.27 7.29 -3.10
N GLY A 171 1.41 6.81 -4.34
CA GLY A 171 0.28 6.79 -5.28
C GLY A 171 -0.27 8.16 -5.69
N ARG A 172 0.47 9.27 -5.44
CA ARG A 172 0.03 10.65 -5.64
C ARG A 172 -0.52 10.94 -7.04
N VAL A 173 0.17 10.50 -8.10
CA VAL A 173 -0.24 10.71 -9.50
C VAL A 173 -0.26 9.38 -10.22
N MET A 174 -1.45 8.86 -10.52
CA MET A 174 -1.62 7.52 -11.09
C MET A 174 -2.58 7.56 -12.28
N THR A 175 -2.41 6.67 -13.25
CA THR A 175 -3.52 6.38 -14.17
C THR A 175 -4.62 5.64 -13.39
N ALA A 176 -5.88 5.73 -13.85
CA ALA A 176 -6.98 4.97 -13.24
C ALA A 176 -6.69 3.46 -13.14
N ARG A 177 -6.06 2.88 -14.17
CA ARG A 177 -5.65 1.46 -14.15
C ARG A 177 -4.51 1.20 -13.17
N GLY A 178 -3.54 2.10 -13.08
CA GLY A 178 -2.43 2.01 -12.12
C GLY A 178 -2.91 2.01 -10.67
N TRP A 179 -3.88 2.87 -10.34
CA TRP A 179 -4.52 2.85 -9.02
C TRP A 179 -5.15 1.49 -8.70
N LEU A 180 -6.06 1.01 -9.57
CA LEU A 180 -6.77 -0.26 -9.35
C LEU A 180 -5.85 -1.48 -9.32
N SER A 181 -4.76 -1.45 -10.08
CA SER A 181 -3.81 -2.56 -10.21
C SER A 181 -2.80 -2.65 -9.06
N THR A 182 -2.54 -1.55 -8.35
CA THR A 182 -1.39 -1.44 -7.45
C THR A 182 -1.80 -0.93 -6.08
N TRP A 183 -2.39 0.27 -6.02
CA TRP A 183 -2.57 1.05 -4.79
C TRP A 183 -3.97 0.94 -4.16
N SER A 184 -4.96 0.44 -4.90
CA SER A 184 -6.26 0.12 -4.30
C SER A 184 -6.16 -1.17 -3.48
N GLY A 185 -6.30 -1.08 -2.16
CA GLY A 185 -6.37 -2.27 -1.31
C GLY A 185 -7.63 -3.11 -1.51
N LEU A 186 -8.64 -2.58 -2.21
CA LEU A 186 -9.89 -3.30 -2.53
C LEU A 186 -9.82 -4.01 -3.89
N SER A 187 -9.06 -3.46 -4.85
CA SER A 187 -9.01 -3.95 -6.23
C SER A 187 -7.71 -4.64 -6.62
N SER A 188 -6.59 -4.29 -5.99
CA SER A 188 -5.27 -4.81 -6.35
C SER A 188 -5.12 -6.28 -5.95
N HIS A 189 -4.60 -7.09 -6.88
CA HIS A 189 -4.17 -8.46 -6.61
C HIS A 189 -2.70 -8.53 -6.14
N ALA A 190 -2.03 -7.39 -5.96
CA ALA A 190 -0.64 -7.34 -5.54
C ALA A 190 -0.49 -7.52 -4.02
N LYS A 191 -1.10 -8.57 -3.47
CA LYS A 191 -1.11 -8.90 -2.03
C LYS A 191 -0.30 -10.17 -1.76
N LEU A 192 0.57 -10.13 -0.74
CA LEU A 192 1.33 -11.29 -0.32
C LEU A 192 0.42 -12.36 0.28
N GLU A 193 -0.62 -12.01 1.02
CA GLU A 193 -1.60 -12.99 1.53
C GLU A 193 -2.19 -13.88 0.43
N ASP A 194 -2.46 -13.33 -0.75
CA ASP A 194 -3.03 -14.06 -1.90
C ASP A 194 -2.00 -14.89 -2.66
N THR A 195 -0.74 -14.45 -2.65
CA THR A 195 0.32 -15.02 -3.50
C THR A 195 1.28 -15.95 -2.75
N MET A 196 1.50 -15.73 -1.45
CA MET A 196 2.34 -16.56 -0.59
C MET A 196 1.93 -18.04 -0.53
N PRO A 197 0.63 -18.41 -0.57
CA PRO A 197 0.23 -19.81 -0.63
C PRO A 197 0.75 -20.56 -1.87
N ARG A 198 1.15 -19.83 -2.92
CA ARG A 198 1.70 -20.37 -4.17
C ARG A 198 3.22 -20.52 -4.15
N VAL A 199 3.90 -19.98 -3.14
CA VAL A 199 5.34 -20.23 -2.93
C VAL A 199 5.49 -21.66 -2.45
N LYS A 200 6.16 -22.52 -3.23
CA LYS A 200 6.36 -23.95 -2.93
C LYS A 200 7.83 -24.36 -2.81
N VAL A 201 8.73 -23.43 -3.09
CA VAL A 201 10.18 -23.58 -2.94
C VAL A 201 10.61 -23.16 -1.54
N PRO A 202 11.77 -23.62 -1.05
CA PRO A 202 12.34 -23.15 0.21
C PRO A 202 12.26 -21.64 0.36
N ALA A 203 11.83 -21.18 1.54
CA ALA A 203 11.58 -19.77 1.82
C ALA A 203 12.36 -19.27 3.06
N LEU A 204 12.91 -18.06 2.97
CA LEU A 204 13.45 -17.31 4.10
C LEU A 204 12.72 -15.98 4.23
N ILE A 205 12.25 -15.65 5.43
CA ILE A 205 11.63 -14.36 5.73
C ILE A 205 12.37 -13.71 6.90
N LEU A 206 12.97 -12.54 6.65
CA LEU A 206 13.63 -11.71 7.65
C LEU A 206 12.79 -10.45 7.88
N HIS A 207 12.38 -10.20 9.12
CA HIS A 207 11.55 -9.04 9.45
C HIS A 207 12.21 -8.12 10.48
N PRO A 208 12.43 -6.83 10.14
CA PRO A 208 12.83 -5.81 11.11
C PRO A 208 11.70 -5.48 12.08
N THR A 209 11.96 -5.59 13.38
CA THR A 209 10.95 -5.39 14.44
C THR A 209 10.67 -3.93 14.78
N ALA A 210 11.57 -3.01 14.42
CA ALA A 210 11.42 -1.55 14.60
C ALA A 210 11.06 -0.84 13.28
N ASP A 211 10.44 -1.57 12.35
CA ASP A 211 9.93 -1.04 11.09
C ASP A 211 8.73 -0.11 11.35
N THR A 212 8.77 1.08 10.76
CA THR A 212 7.72 2.09 10.94
C THR A 212 6.52 1.89 10.02
N GLU A 213 6.64 1.05 8.99
CA GLU A 213 5.63 0.86 7.93
C GLU A 213 5.03 -0.55 7.93
N ILE A 214 5.84 -1.56 8.27
CA ILE A 214 5.41 -2.97 8.25
C ILE A 214 5.32 -3.47 9.69
N ARG A 215 4.11 -3.81 10.13
CA ARG A 215 3.86 -4.29 11.51
C ARG A 215 4.23 -5.76 11.67
N LEU A 216 4.60 -6.15 12.89
CA LEU A 216 4.86 -7.55 13.26
C LEU A 216 3.70 -8.49 12.90
N SER A 217 2.46 -8.03 13.09
CA SER A 217 1.26 -8.80 12.74
C SER A 217 1.19 -9.12 11.24
N GLN A 218 1.60 -8.18 10.37
CA GLN A 218 1.63 -8.37 8.92
C GLN A 218 2.75 -9.32 8.51
N ALA A 219 3.95 -9.18 9.07
CA ALA A 219 5.05 -10.10 8.80
C ALA A 219 4.73 -11.55 9.22
N ARG A 220 4.11 -11.72 10.39
CA ARG A 220 3.64 -13.02 10.87
C ARG A 220 2.52 -13.59 9.99
N ALA A 221 1.61 -12.75 9.49
CA ALA A 221 0.58 -13.17 8.54
C ALA A 221 1.19 -13.64 7.21
N ILE A 222 2.19 -12.94 6.68
CA ILE A 222 2.95 -13.35 5.47
C ILE A 222 3.60 -14.72 5.69
N ARG A 223 4.28 -14.91 6.83
CA ARG A 223 4.85 -16.21 7.21
C ARG A 223 3.78 -17.29 7.28
N ALA A 224 2.63 -17.00 7.91
CA ALA A 224 1.55 -17.97 8.09
C ALA A 224 0.89 -18.37 6.76
N ALA A 225 0.81 -17.44 5.81
CA ALA A 225 0.28 -17.68 4.47
C ALA A 225 1.27 -18.41 3.54
N CYS A 226 2.56 -18.52 3.91
CA CYS A 226 3.57 -19.15 3.09
C CYS A 226 3.21 -20.61 2.78
N GLY A 227 3.12 -20.94 1.50
CA GLY A 227 2.76 -22.28 1.04
C GLY A 227 3.93 -23.27 1.00
N SER A 228 5.13 -22.85 1.39
CA SER A 228 6.33 -23.68 1.34
C SER A 228 6.36 -24.65 2.52
N PRO A 229 6.67 -25.93 2.31
CA PRO A 229 6.91 -26.87 3.40
C PRO A 229 8.24 -26.59 4.14
N ASP A 230 9.14 -25.83 3.54
CA ASP A 230 10.43 -25.41 4.10
C ASP A 230 10.46 -23.88 4.17
N VAL A 231 10.13 -23.33 5.35
CA VAL A 231 10.11 -21.89 5.61
C VAL A 231 10.82 -21.56 6.91
N GLU A 232 11.82 -20.68 6.83
CA GLU A 232 12.48 -20.06 7.97
C GLU A 232 12.01 -18.61 8.13
N TYR A 233 11.75 -18.20 9.37
CA TYR A 233 11.33 -16.85 9.74
C TYR A 233 12.17 -16.32 10.89
N HIS A 234 12.78 -15.16 10.71
CA HIS A 234 13.61 -14.50 11.72
C HIS A 234 13.15 -13.05 11.93
N GLU A 235 12.93 -12.68 13.19
CA GLU A 235 12.68 -11.30 13.61
C GLU A 235 14.01 -10.66 14.02
N LEU A 236 14.38 -9.53 13.41
CA LEU A 236 15.61 -8.79 13.71
C LEU A 236 15.29 -7.70 14.74
N ALA A 237 15.66 -7.95 15.99
CA ALA A 237 15.33 -7.11 17.15
C ALA A 237 15.90 -5.68 17.04
N GLY A 238 15.02 -4.68 17.19
CA GLY A 238 15.34 -3.26 17.05
C GLY A 238 15.80 -2.81 15.66
N ALA A 239 15.70 -3.65 14.63
CA ALA A 239 16.12 -3.28 13.28
C ALA A 239 15.09 -2.36 12.61
N PRO A 240 15.50 -1.24 11.98
CA PRO A 240 14.61 -0.44 11.13
C PRO A 240 14.41 -1.08 9.75
N HIS A 241 13.52 -0.49 8.93
CA HIS A 241 13.14 -1.02 7.60
C HIS A 241 14.35 -1.36 6.70
N TYR A 242 15.37 -0.50 6.64
CA TYR A 242 16.58 -0.69 5.84
C TYR A 242 17.76 -1.34 6.60
N LEU A 243 17.45 -1.92 7.77
CA LEU A 243 18.35 -2.72 8.59
C LEU A 243 19.61 -1.98 9.06
N GLU A 244 19.61 -0.66 9.16
CA GLU A 244 20.74 0.11 9.72
C GLU A 244 21.19 -0.50 11.06
N GLY A 245 22.49 -0.77 11.18
CA GLY A 245 23.06 -1.43 12.37
C GLY A 245 22.77 -2.93 12.52
N ARG A 246 22.04 -3.55 11.58
CA ARG A 246 21.67 -4.98 11.58
C ARG A 246 21.94 -5.70 10.25
N ARG A 247 22.39 -5.00 9.20
CA ARG A 247 22.74 -5.59 7.90
C ARG A 247 23.68 -6.80 7.99
N PRO A 248 24.78 -6.80 8.79
CA PRO A 248 25.66 -7.96 8.87
C PRO A 248 24.95 -9.24 9.37
N GLU A 249 24.07 -9.10 10.36
CA GLU A 249 23.28 -10.23 10.89
C GLU A 249 22.31 -10.77 9.83
N ALA A 250 21.56 -9.88 9.16
CA ALA A 250 20.64 -10.28 8.09
C ALA A 250 21.37 -10.96 6.92
N MET A 251 22.56 -10.48 6.56
CA MET A 251 23.41 -11.07 5.53
C MET A 251 23.92 -12.44 5.93
N GLU A 252 24.36 -12.63 7.18
CA GLU A 252 24.83 -13.93 7.67
C GLU A 252 23.71 -14.97 7.68
N LEU A 253 22.52 -14.59 8.16
CA LEU A 253 21.33 -15.46 8.11
C LEU A 253 21.02 -15.87 6.66
N THR A 254 21.02 -14.90 5.74
CA THR A 254 20.77 -15.14 4.31
C THR A 254 21.83 -16.06 3.69
N ALA A 255 23.11 -15.79 3.92
CA ALA A 255 24.22 -16.56 3.35
C ALA A 255 24.29 -17.98 3.92
N SER A 256 24.03 -18.16 5.21
CA SER A 256 23.94 -19.48 5.85
C SER A 256 22.76 -20.27 5.32
N TRP A 257 21.59 -19.64 5.17
CA TRP A 257 20.40 -20.26 4.60
C TRP A 257 20.62 -20.74 3.16
N LEU A 258 21.25 -19.91 2.32
CA LEU A 258 21.60 -20.26 0.93
C LEU A 258 22.55 -21.45 0.86
N ARG A 259 23.66 -21.43 1.63
CA ARG A 259 24.66 -22.52 1.66
C ARG A 259 24.06 -23.87 2.05
N ALA A 260 23.06 -23.87 2.94
CA ALA A 260 22.43 -25.10 3.41
C ALA A 260 21.50 -25.76 2.37
N ARG A 261 20.99 -24.99 1.40
CA ARG A 261 19.93 -25.42 0.46
C ARG A 261 20.38 -25.51 -0.99
N PHE A 262 21.38 -24.71 -1.36
CA PHE A 262 21.89 -24.60 -2.73
C PHE A 262 23.43 -24.72 -2.72
N PRO A 263 23.97 -25.92 -2.47
CA PRO A 263 25.41 -26.18 -2.42
C PRO A 263 26.09 -26.14 -3.80
#